data_AF-A0A7J9M8I0-F1
#
_entry.id   AF-A0A7J9M8I0-F1
#
_cell.length_a   1.000
_cell.length_b   1.000
_cell.length_c   1.000
_cell.angle_alpha   90.00
_cell.angle_beta   90.00
_cell.angle_gamma   90.00
#
_symmetry.space_group_name_H-M   'P 1'
#
loop_
_entity.id
_entity.type
_entity.pdbx_description
1 polymer ?
#
loop_
_entity_poly.entity_id
_entity_poly.type
_entity_poly.pdbx_seq_one_letter_code
_entity_poly.pdbx_strand_id
1 'polypeptide(L)'
;DPKDTFVSFYHFIARYSKSQNTQPIQLDEAFELFYEGVSMYGSYWDHVLGYWKANTVLYLKKTAEFMGYPFSSEEQQQGVPENIVQMCSFENLSGLEVNKIGKHREGQGNLEFENNIYFRKG
;
A
#
# COMPACT_ATOMS: atom_id res chain seq x y z
N ASP A 1 1.58 -11.07 -5.01
CA ASP A 1 2.49 -11.73 -5.96
C ASP A 1 3.77 -10.89 -6.04
N PRO A 2 4.98 -11.49 -5.98
CA PRO A 2 6.25 -10.76 -6.02
C PRO A 2 6.40 -9.86 -7.25
N LYS A 3 5.88 -10.27 -8.41
CA LYS A 3 5.95 -9.49 -9.65
C LYS A 3 5.07 -8.25 -9.55
N ASP A 4 3.86 -8.38 -9.02
CA ASP A 4 2.97 -7.24 -8.82
C ASP A 4 3.56 -6.23 -7.82
N THR A 5 4.18 -6.75 -6.75
CA THR A 5 4.91 -5.91 -5.78
C THR A 5 6.08 -5.18 -6.43
N PHE A 6 6.94 -5.88 -7.18
CA PHE A 6 8.05 -5.26 -7.91
C PHE A 6 7.58 -4.16 -8.86
N VAL A 7 6.59 -4.48 -9.71
CA VAL A 7 6.07 -3.54 -10.70
C VAL A 7 5.47 -2.31 -10.02
N SER A 8 4.69 -2.50 -8.94
CA SER A 8 4.12 -1.38 -8.18
C SER A 8 5.21 -0.50 -7.56
N PHE A 9 6.22 -1.12 -6.94
CA PHE A 9 7.32 -0.42 -6.30
C PHE A 9 8.18 0.34 -7.29
N TYR A 10 8.53 -0.26 -8.43
CA TYR A 10 9.27 0.40 -9.51
C TYR A 10 8.53 1.65 -10.01
N HIS A 11 7.22 1.56 -10.26
CA HIS A 11 6.44 2.72 -10.72
C HIS A 11 6.34 3.83 -9.67
N PHE A 12 6.23 3.47 -8.39
CA PHE A 12 6.24 4.43 -7.30
C PHE A 12 7.57 5.20 -7.25
N ILE A 13 8.70 4.48 -7.22
CA ILE A 13 10.04 5.06 -7.22
C ILE A 13 10.27 5.88 -8.49
N ALA A 14 9.84 5.40 -9.66
CA ALA A 14 10.03 6.12 -10.90
C ALA A 14 9.22 7.43 -10.97
N ARG A 15 8.01 7.47 -10.42
CA ARG A 15 7.23 8.71 -10.28
C ARG A 15 7.89 9.66 -9.29
N TYR A 16 8.39 9.13 -8.18
CA TYR A 16 9.12 9.90 -7.19
C TYR A 16 10.41 10.52 -7.76
N SER A 17 11.25 9.75 -8.47
CA SER A 17 12.44 10.28 -9.13
C SER A 17 12.10 11.43 -10.07
N LYS A 18 11.03 11.29 -10.87
CA LYS A 18 10.54 12.34 -11.76
C LYS A 18 10.09 13.60 -11.00
N SER A 19 9.40 13.47 -9.87
CA SER A 19 8.99 14.64 -9.06
C SER A 19 10.19 15.39 -8.48
N GLN A 20 11.32 14.70 -8.29
CA GLN A 20 12.59 15.28 -7.86
C GLN A 20 13.50 15.74 -9.03
N ASN A 21 13.00 15.75 -10.27
CA ASN A 21 13.79 16.04 -11.48
C ASN A 21 15.02 15.13 -11.65
N THR A 22 14.94 13.89 -11.17
CA THR A 22 15.99 12.87 -11.32
C THR A 22 15.54 11.75 -12.27
N GLN A 23 16.49 11.06 -12.89
CA GLN A 23 16.17 9.90 -13.73
C GLN A 23 15.91 8.68 -12.85
N PRO A 24 14.86 7.89 -13.14
CA PRO A 24 14.66 6.61 -12.47
C PRO A 24 15.76 5.61 -12.83
N ILE A 25 16.00 4.66 -11.93
CA ILE A 25 16.83 3.48 -12.21
C ILE A 25 16.22 2.70 -13.38
N GLN A 26 17.05 2.06 -14.20
CA GLN A 26 16.57 1.24 -15.31
C GLN A 26 15.81 0.01 -14.79
N LEU A 27 14.79 -0.43 -15.54
CA LEU A 27 13.91 -1.51 -15.10
C LEU A 27 14.66 -2.81 -14.79
N ASP A 28 15.62 -3.18 -15.63
CA ASP A 28 16.40 -4.41 -15.46
C ASP A 28 17.28 -4.34 -14.21
N GLU A 29 17.93 -3.21 -13.97
CA GLU A 29 18.74 -2.98 -12.76
C GLU A 29 17.86 -2.97 -11.50
N ALA A 30 16.69 -2.34 -11.54
CA ALA A 30 15.73 -2.35 -10.44
C ALA A 30 15.21 -3.77 -10.15
N PHE A 31 15.04 -4.60 -11.18
CA PHE A 31 14.62 -5.99 -11.04
C PHE A 31 15.68 -6.83 -10.34
N GLU A 32 16.95 -6.71 -10.75
CA GLU A 32 18.06 -7.43 -10.10
C GLU A 32 18.18 -7.04 -8.62
N LEU A 33 18.12 -5.75 -8.29
CA LEU A 33 18.13 -5.27 -6.91
C LEU A 33 16.98 -5.84 -6.08
N PHE A 34 15.76 -5.86 -6.63
CA PHE A 34 14.60 -6.44 -5.95
C PHE A 34 14.75 -7.96 -5.76
N TYR A 35 15.25 -8.66 -6.76
CA TYR A 35 15.48 -10.10 -6.72
C TYR A 35 16.53 -10.50 -5.67
N GLU A 36 17.61 -9.71 -5.55
CA GLU A 36 18.64 -9.87 -4.53
C GLU A 36 18.20 -9.43 -3.12
N GLY A 37 16.97 -8.89 -2.97
CA GLY A 37 16.45 -8.40 -1.70
C GLY A 37 17.02 -7.04 -1.27
N VAL A 38 17.71 -6.34 -2.18
CA VAL A 38 18.25 -5.00 -2.00
C VAL A 38 17.18 -3.97 -2.38
N SER A 39 16.09 -3.95 -1.60
CA SER A 39 15.01 -2.96 -1.72
C SER A 39 14.82 -2.16 -0.43
N MET A 40 14.16 -1.01 -0.55
CA MET A 40 13.72 -0.23 0.61
C MET A 40 12.89 -1.14 1.53
N TYR A 41 13.28 -1.23 2.80
CA TYR A 41 12.71 -2.11 3.84
C TYR A 41 13.04 -3.63 3.75
N GLY A 42 14.02 -4.04 2.93
CA GLY A 42 14.55 -5.42 2.92
C GLY A 42 13.86 -6.37 1.93
N SER A 43 14.09 -7.68 2.08
CA SER A 43 13.65 -8.68 1.10
C SER A 43 12.14 -8.93 1.15
N TYR A 44 11.49 -8.91 -0.01
CA TYR A 44 10.08 -9.28 -0.17
C TYR A 44 9.77 -10.66 0.43
N TRP A 45 10.72 -11.58 0.31
CA TRP A 45 10.57 -12.98 0.71
C TRP A 45 10.40 -13.13 2.22
N ASP A 46 11.14 -12.35 3.01
CA ASP A 46 11.02 -12.33 4.47
C ASP A 46 9.67 -11.75 4.91
N HIS A 47 9.13 -10.78 4.16
CA HIS A 47 7.86 -10.12 4.46
C HIS A 47 6.63 -11.00 4.15
N VAL A 48 6.65 -11.78 3.07
CA VAL A 48 5.45 -12.46 2.55
C VAL A 48 5.17 -13.80 3.21
N LEU A 49 6.20 -14.48 3.69
CA LEU A 49 6.07 -15.77 4.38
C LEU A 49 5.24 -15.68 5.68
N GLY A 50 5.07 -14.47 6.24
CA GLY A 50 4.26 -14.24 7.45
C GLY A 50 2.75 -14.11 7.23
N TYR A 51 2.27 -13.87 6.01
CA TYR A 51 0.90 -13.34 5.80
C TYR A 51 -0.03 -14.17 4.88
N TRP A 52 0.39 -15.34 4.39
CA TRP A 52 -0.34 -16.01 3.31
C TRP A 52 -1.66 -16.69 3.72
N LYS A 53 -2.72 -16.37 2.95
CA LYS A 53 -4.12 -16.89 2.93
C LYS A 53 -5.04 -16.51 4.10
N ALA A 54 -5.50 -15.26 4.15
CA ALA A 54 -6.75 -14.96 4.86
C ALA A 54 -7.58 -13.85 4.21
N ASN A 55 -8.87 -13.87 4.55
CA ASN A 55 -9.89 -12.94 4.09
C ASN A 55 -9.65 -11.53 4.68
N THR A 56 -9.76 -10.47 3.87
CA THR A 56 -9.58 -9.08 4.31
C THR A 56 -10.44 -8.71 5.52
N VAL A 57 -11.70 -9.17 5.56
CA VAL A 57 -12.60 -8.96 6.70
C VAL A 57 -12.10 -9.69 7.95
N LEU A 58 -11.56 -10.90 7.79
CA LEU A 58 -11.00 -11.66 8.91
C LEU A 58 -9.79 -10.95 9.52
N TYR A 59 -8.89 -10.43 8.67
CA TYR A 59 -7.75 -9.65 9.17
C TYR A 59 -8.16 -8.33 9.78
N LEU A 60 -9.16 -7.64 9.21
CA LEU A 60 -9.71 -6.44 9.82
C LEU A 60 -10.21 -6.71 11.24
N LYS A 61 -10.96 -7.80 11.45
CA LYS A 61 -11.43 -8.23 12.78
C LYS A 61 -10.27 -8.53 13.73
N LYS A 62 -9.26 -9.29 13.29
CA LYS A 62 -8.05 -9.58 14.07
C LYS A 62 -7.25 -8.33 14.44
N THR A 63 -7.14 -7.37 13.52
CA THR A 63 -6.46 -6.08 13.77
C THR A 63 -7.24 -5.27 14.79
N ALA A 64 -8.57 -5.22 14.68
CA ALA A 64 -9.42 -4.53 15.64
C ALA A 64 -9.30 -5.14 17.05
N GLU A 65 -9.30 -6.47 17.15
CA GLU A 65 -8.98 -7.20 18.40
C GLU A 65 -7.61 -6.83 18.96
N PHE A 66 -6.57 -6.86 18.12
CA PHE A 66 -5.20 -6.53 18.51
C PHE A 66 -5.06 -5.08 19.01
N MET A 67 -5.79 -4.14 18.42
CA MET A 67 -5.82 -2.74 18.85
C MET A 67 -6.63 -2.52 20.15
N GLY A 68 -7.31 -3.54 20.68
CA GLY A 68 -8.16 -3.44 21.87
C GLY A 68 -9.58 -2.95 21.57
N TYR A 69 -10.00 -2.96 20.30
CA TYR A 69 -11.31 -2.51 19.82
C TYR A 69 -12.00 -3.60 18.98
N PRO A 70 -12.27 -4.80 19.52
CA PRO A 70 -12.94 -5.85 18.78
C PRO A 70 -14.35 -5.42 18.36
N PHE A 71 -14.78 -5.82 17.15
CA PHE A 71 -16.15 -5.57 16.70
C PHE A 71 -17.15 -6.33 17.57
N SER A 72 -18.15 -5.63 18.07
CA SER A 72 -19.29 -6.20 18.78
C SER A 72 -20.12 -7.11 17.86
N SER A 73 -20.90 -8.02 18.46
CA SER A 73 -21.82 -8.87 17.71
C SER A 73 -22.84 -8.06 16.89
N GLU A 74 -23.26 -6.89 17.40
CA GLU A 74 -24.18 -5.99 16.72
C GLU A 74 -23.55 -5.36 15.49
N GLU A 75 -22.33 -4.81 15.60
CA GLU A 75 -21.57 -4.26 14.46
C GLU A 75 -21.34 -5.33 13.38
N GLN A 76 -21.06 -6.57 13.78
CA GLN A 76 -20.88 -7.67 12.84
C GLN A 76 -22.19 -8.06 12.14
N GLN A 77 -23.32 -8.06 12.85
CA GLN A 77 -24.64 -8.30 12.24
C GLN A 77 -25.05 -7.17 11.29
N GLN A 78 -24.64 -5.93 11.59
CA GLN A 78 -24.86 -4.76 10.75
C GLN A 78 -23.89 -4.67 9.55
N GLY A 79 -22.93 -5.60 9.44
CA GLY A 79 -21.96 -5.63 8.34
C GLY A 79 -20.92 -4.49 8.40
N VAL A 80 -20.67 -3.94 9.59
CA VAL A 80 -19.67 -2.85 9.77
C VAL A 80 -18.28 -3.25 9.26
N PRO A 81 -17.75 -4.46 9.52
CA PRO A 81 -16.46 -4.87 8.97
C PRO A 81 -16.43 -4.86 7.43
N GLU A 82 -17.48 -5.36 6.79
CA GLU A 82 -17.62 -5.38 5.34
C GLU A 82 -17.71 -3.95 4.77
N ASN A 83 -18.45 -3.08 5.44
CA ASN A 83 -18.55 -1.66 5.07
C ASN A 83 -17.20 -0.94 5.18
N ILE A 84 -16.40 -1.22 6.21
CA ILE A 84 -15.04 -0.68 6.34
C ILE A 84 -14.15 -1.18 5.20
N VAL A 85 -14.18 -2.48 4.89
CA VAL A 85 -13.43 -3.02 3.75
C VAL A 85 -13.85 -2.34 2.44
N GLN A 86 -15.14 -2.09 2.24
CA GLN A 86 -15.65 -1.38 1.07
C GLN A 86 -15.23 0.10 1.05
N MET A 87 -15.24 0.78 2.19
CA MET A 87 -14.78 2.17 2.30
C MET A 87 -13.28 2.31 2.04
N CYS A 88 -12.49 1.31 2.45
CA CYS A 88 -11.05 1.26 2.24
C CYS A 88 -10.66 0.54 0.94
N SER A 89 -11.62 0.24 0.05
CA SER A 89 -11.33 -0.41 -1.23
C SER A 89 -10.50 0.49 -2.14
N PHE A 90 -9.81 -0.13 -3.09
CA PHE A 90 -9.03 0.60 -4.08
C PHE A 90 -9.92 1.54 -4.91
N GLU A 91 -11.10 1.07 -5.32
CA GLU A 91 -12.05 1.82 -6.12
C GLU A 91 -12.54 3.06 -5.36
N ASN A 92 -12.88 2.91 -4.08
CA ASN A 92 -13.36 4.03 -3.28
C ASN A 92 -12.23 5.03 -3.01
N LEU A 93 -11.08 4.57 -2.50
CA LEU A 93 -9.97 5.45 -2.13
C LEU A 93 -9.37 6.16 -3.34
N SER A 94 -9.16 5.49 -4.47
CA SER A 94 -8.66 6.13 -5.70
C SER A 94 -9.65 7.13 -6.30
N GLY A 95 -10.94 6.99 -5.99
CA GLY A 95 -12.01 7.88 -6.40
C GLY A 95 -12.06 9.21 -5.67
N LEU A 96 -11.48 9.31 -4.46
CA LEU A 96 -11.52 10.51 -3.62
C LEU A 96 -10.67 11.65 -4.21
N GLU A 97 -11.20 12.87 -4.19
CA GLU A 97 -10.52 14.05 -4.74
C GLU A 97 -9.15 14.30 -4.10
N VAL A 98 -9.08 14.13 -2.78
CA VAL A 98 -7.82 14.24 -2.01
C VAL A 98 -6.75 13.25 -2.47
N ASN A 99 -7.13 12.13 -3.06
CA ASN A 99 -6.20 11.12 -3.57
C ASN A 99 -5.86 11.30 -5.06
N LYS A 100 -6.61 12.14 -5.77
CA LYS A 100 -6.35 12.48 -7.18
C LYS A 100 -5.42 13.68 -7.32
N ILE A 101 -5.70 14.73 -6.55
CA ILE A 101 -5.01 16.03 -6.68
C ILE A 101 -4.30 16.49 -5.39
N GLY A 102 -4.58 15.83 -4.26
CA GLY A 102 -3.98 16.20 -2.97
C GLY A 102 -2.51 15.80 -2.86
N LYS A 103 -1.87 16.37 -1.85
CA LYS A 103 -0.47 16.12 -1.52
C LYS A 103 -0.30 15.98 -0.01
N HIS A 104 0.74 15.26 0.41
CA HIS A 104 1.09 15.12 1.82
C HIS A 104 2.62 15.15 2.00
N ARG A 105 3.06 15.31 3.26
CA ARG A 105 4.47 15.25 3.64
C ARG A 105 4.71 13.99 4.45
N GLU A 106 5.81 13.31 4.16
CA GLU A 106 6.22 12.12 4.89
C GLU A 106 7.36 12.46 5.87
N GLY A 107 7.16 12.17 7.16
CA GLY A 107 8.16 12.41 8.21
C GLY A 107 8.43 13.89 8.54
N GLN A 108 9.63 14.18 9.05
CA GLN A 108 10.09 15.54 9.40
C GLN A 108 10.77 16.27 8.22
N GLY A 109 10.64 15.75 6.99
CA GLY A 109 11.23 16.34 5.80
C GLY A 109 10.37 17.43 5.16
N ASN A 110 10.99 18.23 4.27
CA ASN A 110 10.29 19.21 3.42
C ASN A 110 9.75 18.59 2.11
N LEU A 111 9.78 17.26 2.01
CA LEU A 111 9.45 16.53 0.80
C LEU A 111 7.94 16.32 0.72
N GLU A 112 7.35 16.82 -0.37
CA GLU A 112 5.92 16.74 -0.63
C GLU A 112 5.64 15.71 -1.73
N PHE A 113 4.70 14.82 -1.44
CA PHE A 113 4.29 13.73 -2.32
C PHE A 113 2.86 13.96 -2.81
N GLU A 114 2.63 13.80 -4.10
CA GLU A 114 1.28 13.73 -4.65
C GLU A 114 0.61 12.43 -4.21
N ASN A 115 -0.63 12.50 -3.73
CA ASN A 115 -1.32 11.33 -3.21
C ASN A 115 -1.66 10.31 -4.32
N ASN A 116 -1.78 10.76 -5.57
CA ASN A 116 -2.12 9.89 -6.70
C ASN A 116 -1.00 8.86 -7.03
N ILE A 117 0.21 9.02 -6.48
CA ILE A 117 1.32 8.10 -6.71
C ILE A 117 1.03 6.70 -6.13
N TYR A 118 0.20 6.62 -5.08
CA TYR A 118 -0.17 5.36 -4.43
C TYR A 118 -1.30 4.61 -5.18
N PHE A 119 -2.01 5.26 -6.11
CA PHE A 119 -3.18 4.70 -6.78
C PHE A 119 -2.90 4.49 -8.27
N ARG A 120 -2.45 3.28 -8.65
CA ARG A 120 -2.14 2.90 -10.05
C ARG A 120 -3.15 1.92 -10.64
N LYS A 121 -3.08 0.66 -10.20
CA LYS A 121 -3.98 -0.45 -10.52
C LYS A 121 -4.00 -1.35 -9.28
N GLY A 122 -5.18 -1.62 -8.76
CA GLY A 122 -5.44 -2.45 -7.59
C GLY A 122 -6.50 -3.49 -7.91
#